data_AF-A0AAX6SVF4-F1
#
_entry.id   AF-A0AAX6SVF4-F1
#
_cell.length_a   1.000
_cell.length_b   1.000
_cell.length_c   1.000
_cell.angle_alpha   90.00
_cell.angle_beta   90.00
_cell.angle_gamma   90.00
#
_symmetry.space_group_name_H-M   'P 1'
#
loop_
_entity.id
_entity.type
_entity.pdbx_description
1 polymer ?
#
loop_
_entity_poly.entity_id
_entity_poly.type
_entity_poly.pdbx_seq_one_letter_code
_entity_poly.pdbx_strand_id
1 'polypeptide(L)'
;MPGCSCWNDVFQYETNKVTRIQSVNYGTIKWVLHMIVFSYVSFALVSDKMYQRKEPVISSVHTKVKGVAEVREEVADGTKKAVQRVFDTADYTLPLQGNSFFVMTNYLRTEGQEQRLCPQYPTPRTLCSSDRGCKKGWMDPQSKGIQTGRCVVYSGTKKTCEVSAWCPIEAMEEAPRPALLSSAENFTVLIKNNIDFPGHNYTTRNILPGLNTSCTFHKMKNTQCPIFRLGDIFQDAGDNFSDVAIKGGIMGIEIYWDCNLDGWSHHCRPKYSFRRLDDKTANESLYPGYNFRYAKYYRENNVEKRTLIKVFGIRFDILVFGTTLKYVSFVDEPHIRMVDQQLLGKSLQDVKGQKIPRPPMDFTHLAKLPWPLPDPAPAPGHPEEMQPLRGAGTPGCGDSPGWCHCGNCLASRLPKHHKCLEELCCRRGPGPCITTSELFGSLVLSRPALQQLLLYQEPLLALDEEATNSRLRHCAYRCYAAWRFGSRDAADFGILPSCCRWRIRREFPKSQGQYSGFRRPY
;
A
#
# COMPACT_ATOMS: atom_id res chain seq x y z
N MET A 1 -14.92 13.85 -58.59
CA MET A 1 -14.05 12.74 -59.04
C MET A 1 -14.69 11.44 -58.58
N PRO A 2 -15.26 10.64 -59.48
CA PRO A 2 -15.81 9.33 -59.16
C PRO A 2 -14.67 8.38 -58.78
N GLY A 3 -14.94 7.49 -57.81
CA GLY A 3 -13.95 6.62 -57.18
C GLY A 3 -13.22 5.74 -58.19
N CYS A 4 -11.90 5.89 -58.21
CA CYS A 4 -10.99 4.92 -58.84
C CYS A 4 -10.89 3.71 -57.88
N SER A 5 -11.86 2.81 -57.94
CA SER A 5 -11.75 1.50 -57.30
C SER A 5 -12.25 0.47 -58.32
N CYS A 6 -11.30 -0.16 -59.00
CA CYS A 6 -11.61 -1.25 -59.92
C CYS A 6 -11.77 -2.53 -59.10
N TRP A 7 -12.74 -3.39 -59.43
CA TRP A 7 -12.94 -4.69 -58.75
C TRP A 7 -11.70 -5.60 -58.79
N ASN A 8 -10.74 -5.31 -59.68
CA ASN A 8 -9.48 -6.02 -59.80
C ASN A 8 -8.48 -5.70 -58.68
N ASP A 9 -8.63 -4.59 -57.96
CA ASP A 9 -7.72 -4.21 -56.86
C ASP A 9 -8.03 -4.96 -55.55
N VAL A 10 -9.25 -5.50 -55.40
CA VAL A 10 -9.68 -6.28 -54.23
C VAL A 10 -8.98 -7.65 -54.15
N PHE A 11 -8.55 -8.18 -55.30
CA PHE A 11 -7.85 -9.45 -55.40
C PHE A 11 -6.33 -9.29 -55.64
N GLN A 12 -5.79 -8.08 -55.46
CA GLN A 12 -4.34 -7.88 -55.54
C GLN A 12 -3.66 -8.44 -54.29
N TYR A 13 -2.79 -9.43 -54.50
CA TYR A 13 -1.90 -9.98 -53.50
C TYR A 13 -0.46 -9.67 -53.90
N GLU A 14 0.17 -8.73 -53.18
CA GLU A 14 1.58 -8.44 -53.37
C GLU A 14 2.44 -9.41 -52.57
N THR A 15 3.48 -9.94 -53.22
CA THR A 15 4.52 -10.75 -52.57
C THR A 15 5.86 -10.07 -52.69
N ASN A 16 6.65 -10.15 -51.62
CA ASN A 16 8.03 -9.71 -51.69
C ASN A 16 8.78 -10.60 -52.67
N LYS A 17 9.46 -9.99 -53.64
CA LYS A 17 10.38 -10.69 -54.53
C LYS A 17 11.54 -11.20 -53.68
N VAL A 18 11.68 -12.52 -53.57
CA VAL A 18 12.73 -13.19 -52.79
C VAL A 18 13.64 -13.98 -53.71
N THR A 19 14.95 -13.90 -53.46
CA THR A 19 15.94 -14.76 -54.12
C THR A 19 16.40 -15.85 -53.16
N ARG A 20 16.23 -17.12 -53.54
CA ARG A 20 16.62 -18.26 -52.71
C ARG A 20 18.10 -18.57 -52.88
N ILE A 21 18.89 -18.34 -51.84
CA ILE A 21 20.32 -18.65 -51.82
C ILE A 21 20.50 -20.07 -51.27
N GLN A 22 21.03 -20.99 -52.08
CA GLN A 22 21.33 -22.36 -51.66
C GLN A 22 22.77 -22.43 -51.10
N SER A 23 22.91 -22.27 -49.79
CA SER A 23 24.18 -22.35 -49.08
C SER A 23 24.01 -23.07 -47.75
N VAL A 24 24.91 -24.01 -47.47
CA VAL A 24 24.92 -24.76 -46.19
C VAL A 24 25.18 -23.82 -45.02
N ASN A 25 26.12 -22.87 -45.16
CA ASN A 25 26.50 -21.93 -44.10
C ASN A 25 25.35 -20.98 -43.71
N TYR A 26 24.68 -20.38 -44.69
CA TYR A 26 23.53 -19.51 -44.40
C TYR A 26 22.33 -20.31 -43.86
N GLY A 27 22.13 -21.54 -44.34
CA GLY A 27 21.11 -22.44 -43.83
C GLY A 27 21.34 -22.81 -42.36
N THR A 28 22.54 -23.23 -42.00
CA THR A 28 22.89 -23.61 -40.62
C THR A 28 22.77 -22.43 -39.67
N ILE A 29 23.35 -21.26 -40.00
CA ILE A 29 23.24 -20.05 -39.17
C ILE A 29 21.77 -19.66 -38.97
N LYS A 30 20.97 -19.68 -40.04
CA LYS A 30 19.53 -19.38 -39.96
C LYS A 30 18.85 -20.32 -38.95
N TRP A 31 19.00 -21.63 -39.09
CA TRP A 31 18.31 -22.59 -38.22
C TRP A 31 18.80 -22.53 -36.78
N VAL A 32 20.10 -22.34 -36.54
CA VAL A 32 20.65 -22.17 -35.19
C VAL A 32 20.02 -20.95 -34.50
N LEU A 33 19.95 -19.80 -35.19
CA LEU A 33 19.32 -18.60 -34.63
C LEU A 33 17.83 -18.81 -34.33
N HIS A 34 17.09 -19.47 -35.24
CA HIS A 34 15.68 -19.79 -34.99
C HIS A 34 15.51 -20.71 -33.77
N MET A 35 16.37 -21.73 -33.60
CA MET A 35 16.32 -22.62 -32.45
C MET A 35 16.67 -21.91 -31.14
N ILE A 36 17.63 -21.00 -31.14
CA ILE A 36 17.98 -20.18 -29.96
C ILE A 36 16.78 -19.31 -29.55
N VAL A 37 16.19 -18.59 -30.50
CA VAL A 37 15.03 -17.73 -30.24
C VAL A 37 13.85 -18.56 -29.76
N PHE A 38 13.57 -19.68 -30.41
CA PHE A 38 12.49 -20.60 -30.03
C PHE A 38 12.69 -21.17 -28.62
N SER A 39 13.93 -21.56 -28.28
CA SER A 39 14.28 -22.05 -26.95
C SER A 39 14.07 -20.99 -25.88
N TYR A 40 14.51 -19.75 -26.13
CA TYR A 40 14.31 -18.64 -25.20
C TYR A 40 12.83 -18.30 -24.99
N VAL A 41 12.06 -18.20 -26.07
CA VAL A 41 10.61 -17.92 -26.00
C VAL A 41 9.89 -19.04 -25.24
N SER A 42 10.24 -20.30 -25.51
CA SER A 42 9.68 -21.45 -24.79
C SER A 42 10.05 -21.44 -23.31
N PHE A 43 11.30 -21.12 -22.98
CA PHE A 43 11.75 -20.97 -21.60
C PHE A 43 10.99 -19.86 -20.87
N ALA A 44 10.87 -18.67 -21.46
CA ALA A 44 10.14 -17.55 -20.87
C ALA A 44 8.65 -17.86 -20.70
N LEU A 45 8.03 -18.51 -21.69
CA LEU A 45 6.63 -18.94 -21.64
C LEU A 45 6.35 -19.88 -20.46
N VAL A 46 7.26 -20.84 -20.23
CA VAL A 46 7.12 -21.86 -19.16
C VAL A 46 7.55 -21.33 -17.79
N SER A 47 8.69 -20.63 -17.70
CA SER A 47 9.22 -20.05 -16.45
C SER A 47 8.24 -19.08 -15.81
N ASP A 48 7.80 -18.08 -16.60
CA ASP A 48 7.00 -16.98 -16.08
C ASP A 48 5.50 -17.27 -16.16
N LYS A 49 5.14 -18.46 -16.67
CA LYS A 49 3.78 -18.95 -16.92
C LYS A 49 2.95 -17.93 -17.70
N MET A 50 3.53 -17.38 -18.77
CA MET A 50 2.89 -16.33 -19.58
C MET A 50 1.68 -16.82 -20.37
N TYR A 51 1.50 -18.14 -20.48
CA TYR A 51 0.30 -18.76 -21.03
C TYR A 51 -0.91 -18.68 -20.07
N GLN A 52 -0.70 -18.33 -18.80
CA GLN A 52 -1.76 -18.23 -17.80
C GLN A 52 -2.23 -16.79 -17.63
N ARG A 53 -3.55 -16.59 -17.55
CA ARG A 53 -4.13 -15.33 -17.10
C ARG A 53 -3.96 -15.23 -15.58
N LYS A 54 -3.33 -14.16 -15.10
CA LYS A 54 -3.09 -13.92 -13.67
C LYS A 54 -4.19 -13.02 -13.08
N GLU A 55 -4.71 -13.39 -11.92
CA GLU A 55 -5.74 -12.64 -11.19
C GLU A 55 -5.28 -12.36 -9.75
N PRO A 56 -5.54 -11.16 -9.20
CA PRO A 56 -5.27 -10.90 -7.79
C PRO A 56 -6.27 -11.60 -6.86
N VAL A 57 -5.82 -11.86 -5.64
CA VAL A 57 -6.63 -12.53 -4.62
C VAL A 57 -7.51 -11.54 -3.84
N ILE A 58 -8.76 -11.93 -3.57
CA ILE A 58 -9.62 -11.31 -2.54
C ILE A 58 -9.52 -12.15 -1.27
N SER A 59 -9.29 -11.53 -0.12
CA SER A 59 -9.04 -12.26 1.13
C SER A 59 -9.95 -11.81 2.27
N SER A 60 -10.38 -12.78 3.08
CA SER A 60 -11.00 -12.56 4.39
C SER A 60 -10.19 -13.26 5.48
N VAL A 61 -9.98 -12.57 6.60
CA VAL A 61 -9.14 -13.04 7.71
C VAL A 61 -9.92 -13.01 9.01
N HIS A 62 -9.82 -14.08 9.78
CA HIS A 62 -10.35 -14.15 11.13
C HIS A 62 -9.32 -14.76 12.07
N THR A 63 -9.03 -14.07 13.17
CA THR A 63 -8.01 -14.48 14.15
C THR A 63 -8.62 -14.90 15.47
N LYS A 64 -8.03 -15.89 16.13
CA LYS A 64 -8.37 -16.26 17.50
C LYS A 64 -7.10 -16.48 18.30
N VAL A 65 -6.86 -15.63 19.29
CA VAL A 65 -5.76 -15.78 20.25
C VAL A 65 -6.22 -16.68 21.39
N LYS A 66 -5.31 -17.52 21.91
CA LYS A 66 -5.51 -18.37 23.08
C LYS A 66 -4.26 -18.36 23.95
N GLY A 67 -4.47 -18.30 25.25
CA GLY A 67 -3.42 -18.24 26.25
C GLY A 67 -3.96 -17.65 27.55
N VAL A 68 -3.29 -17.94 28.66
CA VAL A 68 -3.60 -17.41 29.99
C VAL A 68 -2.30 -16.96 30.62
N ALA A 69 -2.30 -15.80 31.27
CA ALA A 69 -1.16 -15.30 32.01
C ALA A 69 -1.55 -15.01 33.46
N GLU A 70 -0.64 -15.31 34.39
CA GLU A 70 -0.75 -14.93 35.79
C GLU A 70 0.20 -13.77 36.05
N VAL A 71 -0.29 -12.74 36.72
CA VAL A 71 0.51 -11.58 37.17
C VAL A 71 0.37 -11.44 38.67
N ARG A 72 1.49 -11.24 39.36
CA ARG A 72 1.54 -10.96 40.79
C ARG A 72 1.94 -9.50 40.97
N GLU A 73 1.01 -8.67 41.42
CA GLU A 73 1.25 -7.24 41.68
C GLU A 73 1.40 -7.00 43.19
N GLU A 74 2.41 -6.24 43.59
CA GLU A 74 2.46 -5.63 44.93
C GLU A 74 1.70 -4.30 44.89
N VAL A 75 0.50 -4.26 45.46
CA VAL A 75 -0.27 -3.02 45.55
C VAL A 75 0.28 -2.17 46.69
N ALA A 76 0.83 -1.00 46.35
CA ALA A 76 1.43 -0.06 47.30
C ALA A 76 0.37 0.86 47.94
N ASP A 77 -0.68 0.29 48.53
CA ASP A 77 -1.73 1.06 49.23
C ASP A 77 -1.59 0.91 50.76
N GLY A 78 -0.42 1.33 51.27
CA GLY A 78 -0.07 1.33 52.71
C GLY A 78 0.09 -0.04 53.37
N THR A 79 -0.46 -1.10 52.78
CA THR A 79 -0.30 -2.51 53.15
C THR A 79 0.14 -3.28 51.92
N LYS A 80 1.35 -3.86 51.95
CA LYS A 80 1.88 -4.68 50.84
C LYS A 80 1.05 -5.95 50.68
N LYS A 81 -0.09 -5.87 50.02
CA LYS A 81 -0.89 -7.04 49.62
C LYS A 81 -0.48 -7.42 48.21
N ALA A 82 0.11 -8.60 48.08
CA ALA A 82 0.34 -9.24 46.78
C ALA A 82 -1.03 -9.65 46.23
N VAL A 83 -1.47 -9.01 45.15
CA VAL A 83 -2.71 -9.36 44.45
C VAL A 83 -2.33 -10.23 43.26
N GLN A 84 -2.79 -11.48 43.28
CA GLN A 84 -2.66 -12.40 42.17
C GLN A 84 -3.81 -12.16 41.20
N ARG A 85 -3.50 -11.88 39.93
CA ARG A 85 -4.49 -11.69 38.86
C ARG A 85 -4.21 -12.65 37.70
N VAL A 86 -5.28 -13.16 37.13
CA VAL A 86 -5.24 -14.00 35.93
C VAL A 86 -5.81 -13.19 34.77
N PHE A 87 -5.11 -13.21 33.64
CA PHE A 87 -5.51 -12.56 32.40
C PHE A 87 -5.84 -13.61 31.36
N ASP A 88 -7.06 -13.56 30.84
CA ASP A 88 -7.52 -14.42 29.76
C ASP A 88 -7.68 -13.65 28.44
N THR A 89 -8.16 -14.35 27.41
CA THR A 89 -8.35 -13.77 26.07
C THR A 89 -9.23 -12.53 26.06
N ALA A 90 -10.26 -12.43 26.91
CA ALA A 90 -11.13 -11.25 26.96
C ALA A 90 -10.43 -10.03 27.60
N ASP A 91 -9.39 -10.24 28.41
CA ASP A 91 -8.68 -9.16 29.08
C ASP A 91 -7.56 -8.56 28.24
N TYR A 92 -6.74 -9.40 27.60
CA TYR A 92 -5.54 -8.94 26.87
C TYR A 92 -5.78 -8.70 25.38
N THR A 93 -6.91 -9.14 24.82
CA THR A 93 -7.29 -8.83 23.44
C THR A 93 -8.34 -7.73 23.40
N LEU A 94 -8.25 -6.87 22.40
CA LEU A 94 -9.27 -5.87 22.11
C LEU A 94 -9.86 -6.15 20.73
N PRO A 95 -11.19 -5.98 20.57
CA PRO A 95 -11.83 -6.14 19.28
C PRO A 95 -11.38 -5.00 18.36
N LEU A 96 -10.40 -5.28 17.50
CA LEU A 96 -10.00 -4.39 16.43
C LEU A 96 -10.85 -4.69 15.18
N GLN A 97 -11.34 -3.63 14.53
CA GLN A 97 -11.98 -3.75 13.23
C GLN A 97 -10.90 -3.91 12.15
N GLY A 98 -10.89 -5.05 11.43
CA GLY A 98 -10.03 -5.29 10.26
C GLY A 98 -9.11 -6.52 10.36
N ASN A 99 -8.12 -6.60 9.46
CA ASN A 99 -7.15 -7.69 9.36
C ASN A 99 -6.00 -7.58 10.38
N SER A 100 -6.31 -7.21 11.63
CA SER A 100 -5.30 -7.03 12.67
C SER A 100 -5.83 -7.44 14.02
N PHE A 101 -4.93 -7.91 14.89
CA PHE A 101 -5.26 -8.21 16.29
C PHE A 101 -4.23 -7.61 17.22
N PHE A 102 -4.63 -7.38 18.47
CA PHE A 102 -3.79 -6.80 19.50
C PHE A 102 -3.63 -7.76 20.67
N VAL A 103 -2.41 -7.83 21.20
CA VAL A 103 -2.08 -8.59 22.41
C VAL A 103 -1.37 -7.66 23.39
N MET A 104 -1.98 -7.47 24.56
CA MET A 104 -1.37 -6.75 25.68
C MET A 104 -0.19 -7.55 26.26
N THR A 105 0.94 -6.88 26.45
CA THR A 105 2.16 -7.46 27.05
C THR A 105 2.57 -6.74 28.34
N ASN A 106 2.19 -5.48 28.50
CA ASN A 106 2.48 -4.69 29.69
C ASN A 106 1.36 -3.67 29.92
N TYR A 107 1.14 -3.27 31.18
CA TYR A 107 0.11 -2.29 31.49
C TYR A 107 0.45 -1.49 32.75
N LEU A 108 -0.15 -0.31 32.84
CA LEU A 108 -0.18 0.54 34.03
C LEU A 108 -1.63 0.87 34.34
N ARG A 109 -2.02 0.79 35.60
CA ARG A 109 -3.40 0.92 36.05
C ARG A 109 -3.51 2.00 37.12
N THR A 110 -4.48 2.89 36.96
CA THR A 110 -4.82 3.92 37.95
C THR A 110 -6.28 3.72 38.35
N GLU A 111 -6.48 3.22 39.57
CA GLU A 111 -7.79 2.90 40.12
C GLU A 111 -8.43 4.10 40.83
N GLY A 112 -9.75 4.04 41.03
CA GLY A 112 -10.45 5.01 41.85
C GLY A 112 -10.42 6.44 41.31
N GLN A 113 -10.28 6.62 39.98
CA GLN A 113 -10.34 7.96 39.42
C GLN A 113 -11.77 8.51 39.50
N GLU A 114 -11.92 9.69 40.08
CA GLU A 114 -13.17 10.45 40.16
C GLU A 114 -12.96 11.87 39.65
N GLN A 115 -14.01 12.53 39.16
CA GLN A 115 -13.91 13.92 38.72
C GLN A 115 -13.85 14.86 39.92
N ARG A 116 -12.69 15.47 40.17
CA ARG A 116 -12.49 16.44 41.25
C ARG A 116 -11.33 17.38 40.95
N LEU A 117 -11.06 18.29 41.89
CA LEU A 117 -9.84 19.10 41.90
C LEU A 117 -8.71 18.33 42.58
N CYS A 118 -7.55 18.24 41.93
CA CYS A 118 -6.36 17.64 42.51
C CYS A 118 -5.08 18.25 41.95
N PRO A 119 -3.94 18.14 42.67
CA PRO A 119 -2.63 18.48 42.11
C PRO A 119 -2.29 17.57 40.92
N GLN A 120 -1.63 18.15 39.93
CA GLN A 120 -1.06 17.39 38.82
C GLN A 120 0.17 16.57 39.27
N TYR A 121 0.49 15.49 38.55
CA TYR A 121 1.69 14.70 38.83
C TYR A 121 2.98 15.55 38.64
N PRO A 122 3.96 15.48 39.55
CA PRO A 122 5.15 16.33 39.52
C PRO A 122 6.12 15.93 38.40
N THR A 123 6.22 16.79 37.40
CA THR A 123 7.18 16.72 36.30
C THR A 123 7.90 18.07 36.18
N PRO A 124 9.06 18.16 35.52
CA PRO A 124 9.78 19.43 35.36
C PRO A 124 8.92 20.58 34.78
N ARG A 125 7.86 20.27 34.04
CA ARG A 125 6.94 21.27 33.44
C ARG A 125 5.75 21.64 34.33
N THR A 126 5.37 20.77 35.27
CA THR A 126 4.14 20.92 36.09
C THR A 126 4.43 21.39 37.51
N LEU A 127 5.71 21.43 37.90
CA LEU A 127 6.16 22.02 39.15
C LEU A 127 5.88 23.53 39.17
N CYS A 128 5.33 24.00 40.28
CA CYS A 128 5.09 25.42 40.53
C CYS A 128 5.65 25.81 41.90
N SER A 129 6.10 27.06 42.04
CA SER A 129 6.50 27.61 43.34
C SER A 129 5.42 28.50 43.96
N SER A 130 4.64 29.18 43.11
CA SER A 130 3.54 30.08 43.51
C SER A 130 2.38 30.02 42.51
N ASP A 131 1.21 30.51 42.92
CA ASP A 131 0.00 30.56 42.10
C ASP A 131 0.20 31.32 40.78
N ARG A 132 1.13 32.29 40.73
CA ARG A 132 1.48 33.02 39.50
C ARG A 132 2.02 32.11 38.37
N GLY A 133 2.55 30.94 38.73
CA GLY A 133 3.04 29.95 37.76
C GLY A 133 1.94 29.15 37.07
N CYS A 134 0.70 29.16 37.60
CA CYS A 134 -0.42 28.41 37.09
C CYS A 134 -1.40 29.33 36.38
N LYS A 135 -1.83 28.99 35.17
CA LYS A 135 -2.74 29.83 34.37
C LYS A 135 -4.15 29.28 34.43
N LYS A 136 -5.10 30.09 34.92
CA LYS A 136 -6.51 29.70 34.99
C LYS A 136 -7.07 29.46 33.58
N GLY A 137 -7.75 28.33 33.37
CA GLY A 137 -8.35 27.94 32.10
C GLY A 137 -7.36 27.44 31.05
N TRP A 138 -6.09 27.29 31.39
CA TRP A 138 -5.08 26.79 30.45
C TRP A 138 -5.18 25.27 30.26
N MET A 139 -5.06 24.85 29.00
CA MET A 139 -5.09 23.46 28.55
C MET A 139 -3.79 23.14 27.81
N ASP A 140 -2.92 22.35 28.44
CA ASP A 140 -1.70 21.81 27.81
C ASP A 140 -2.01 20.47 27.14
N PRO A 141 -1.58 20.22 25.89
CA PRO A 141 -1.63 18.89 25.29
C PRO A 141 -1.03 17.76 26.15
N GLN A 142 -0.06 18.05 27.02
CA GLN A 142 0.55 17.08 27.93
C GLN A 142 -0.15 17.00 29.29
N SER A 143 -0.92 18.02 29.67
CA SER A 143 -1.75 18.03 30.88
C SER A 143 -2.96 17.11 30.70
N LYS A 144 -3.39 16.47 31.80
CA LYS A 144 -4.58 15.61 31.83
C LYS A 144 -5.86 16.34 32.24
N GLY A 145 -5.79 17.66 32.46
CA GLY A 145 -6.92 18.46 32.91
C GLY A 145 -6.75 19.97 32.71
N ILE A 146 -7.78 20.72 33.12
CA ILE A 146 -7.85 22.18 32.98
C ILE A 146 -7.29 22.83 34.25
N GLN A 147 -6.31 23.74 34.11
CA GLN A 147 -5.72 24.42 35.26
C GLN A 147 -6.67 25.41 35.94
N THR A 148 -6.72 25.40 37.28
CA THR A 148 -7.52 26.36 38.07
C THR A 148 -6.78 27.68 38.32
N GLY A 149 -5.45 27.67 38.23
CA GLY A 149 -4.58 28.81 38.54
C GLY A 149 -3.99 28.78 39.96
N ARG A 150 -4.22 27.72 40.74
CA ARG A 150 -3.67 27.55 42.09
C ARG A 150 -2.51 26.57 42.10
N CYS A 151 -1.49 26.84 42.92
CA CYS A 151 -0.33 25.98 43.14
C CYS A 151 -0.47 25.26 44.49
N VAL A 152 -0.76 23.95 44.46
CA VAL A 152 -1.07 23.16 45.65
C VAL A 152 0.00 22.09 45.92
N VAL A 153 0.10 21.65 47.17
CA VAL A 153 1.09 20.65 47.58
C VAL A 153 0.66 19.27 47.05
N TYR A 154 1.55 18.58 46.33
CA TYR A 154 1.34 17.20 45.89
C TYR A 154 1.85 16.20 46.94
N SER A 155 3.12 16.31 47.34
CA SER A 155 3.74 15.46 48.37
C SER A 155 5.01 16.11 48.91
N GLY A 156 5.14 16.15 50.24
CA GLY A 156 6.29 16.77 50.93
C GLY A 156 6.51 18.23 50.50
N THR A 157 7.66 18.51 49.90
CA THR A 157 8.04 19.85 49.40
C THR A 157 7.60 20.14 47.96
N LYS A 158 7.09 19.14 47.23
CA LYS A 158 6.71 19.30 45.81
C LYS A 158 5.32 19.92 45.69
N LYS A 159 5.24 21.07 45.00
CA LYS A 159 3.99 21.76 44.65
C LYS A 159 3.76 21.70 43.14
N THR A 160 2.52 21.50 42.74
CA THR A 160 2.09 21.43 41.33
C THR A 160 0.78 22.19 41.13
N CYS A 161 0.49 22.57 39.89
CA CYS A 161 -0.74 23.27 39.59
C CYS A 161 -1.96 22.36 39.83
N GLU A 162 -2.98 22.92 40.47
CA GLU A 162 -4.28 22.29 40.66
C GLU A 162 -5.05 22.25 39.34
N VAL A 163 -5.63 21.09 39.03
CA VAL A 163 -6.40 20.86 37.81
C VAL A 163 -7.77 20.27 38.11
N SER A 164 -8.75 20.62 37.29
CA SER A 164 -10.03 19.91 37.20
C SER A 164 -9.88 18.76 36.21
N ALA A 165 -9.92 17.52 36.73
CA ALA A 165 -9.61 16.31 35.98
C ALA A 165 -10.17 15.05 36.67
N TRP A 166 -9.85 13.89 36.08
CA TRP A 166 -10.00 12.58 36.73
C TRP A 166 -8.84 12.36 37.70
N CYS A 167 -9.13 12.30 38.99
CA CYS A 167 -8.15 12.27 40.08
C CYS A 167 -8.25 10.95 40.86
N PRO A 168 -7.13 10.33 41.27
CA PRO A 168 -5.76 10.82 41.13
C PRO A 168 -5.26 10.81 39.67
N ILE A 169 -4.41 11.78 39.33
CA ILE A 169 -3.82 11.88 37.99
C ILE A 169 -2.90 10.69 37.76
N GLU A 170 -2.95 10.14 36.55
CA GLU A 170 -2.02 9.09 36.08
C GLU A 170 -0.57 9.53 36.37
N ALA A 171 0.18 8.71 37.11
CA ALA A 171 1.59 8.95 37.33
C ALA A 171 2.36 8.85 36.00
N MET A 172 3.34 9.74 35.80
CA MET A 172 4.24 9.64 34.65
C MET A 172 5.29 8.56 34.91
N GLU A 173 4.83 7.31 34.97
CA GLU A 173 5.67 6.14 35.14
C GLU A 173 6.13 5.60 33.79
N GLU A 174 7.41 5.19 33.74
CA GLU A 174 7.91 4.37 32.66
C GLU A 174 7.22 3.00 32.67
N ALA A 175 7.17 2.35 31.51
CA ALA A 175 6.65 0.99 31.43
C ALA A 175 7.46 0.07 32.37
N PRO A 176 6.80 -0.78 33.18
CA PRO A 176 7.47 -1.71 34.08
C PRO A 176 8.49 -2.59 33.34
N ARG A 177 9.65 -2.81 33.97
CA ARG A 177 10.71 -3.69 33.46
C ARG A 177 11.08 -4.70 34.55
N PRO A 178 10.99 -6.02 34.29
CA PRO A 178 10.54 -6.68 33.06
C PRO A 178 9.03 -6.48 32.78
N ALA A 179 8.59 -6.82 31.57
CA ALA A 179 7.18 -6.71 31.18
C ALA A 179 6.29 -7.65 32.04
N LEU A 180 5.11 -7.16 32.46
CA LEU A 180 4.23 -7.90 33.38
C LEU A 180 3.68 -9.20 32.78
N LEU A 181 3.32 -9.22 31.50
CA LEU A 181 2.80 -10.42 30.81
C LEU A 181 3.86 -11.04 29.89
N SER A 182 5.03 -11.37 30.45
CA SER A 182 6.08 -12.10 29.70
C SER A 182 5.60 -13.47 29.19
N SER A 183 4.69 -14.13 29.92
CA SER A 183 4.04 -15.39 29.52
C SER A 183 3.28 -15.31 28.18
N ALA A 184 2.98 -14.09 27.68
CA ALA A 184 2.35 -13.89 26.39
C ALA A 184 3.20 -14.43 25.21
N GLU A 185 4.51 -14.62 25.38
CA GLU A 185 5.37 -15.28 24.39
C GLU A 185 4.86 -16.69 24.03
N ASN A 186 4.24 -17.38 24.98
CA ASN A 186 3.71 -18.73 24.82
C ASN A 186 2.27 -18.78 24.30
N PHE A 187 1.66 -17.62 24.02
CA PHE A 187 0.31 -17.59 23.50
C PHE A 187 0.29 -18.11 22.07
N THR A 188 -0.85 -18.70 21.71
CA THR A 188 -1.09 -19.23 20.37
C THR A 188 -2.14 -18.40 19.65
N VAL A 189 -1.95 -18.20 18.35
CA VAL A 189 -2.91 -17.55 17.48
C VAL A 189 -3.29 -18.48 16.34
N LEU A 190 -4.59 -18.71 16.18
CA LEU A 190 -5.17 -19.38 15.02
C LEU A 190 -5.58 -18.32 14.00
N ILE A 191 -5.00 -18.38 12.80
CA ILE A 191 -5.35 -17.50 11.69
C ILE A 191 -6.17 -18.29 10.67
N LYS A 192 -7.44 -17.93 10.50
CA LYS A 192 -8.30 -18.45 9.44
C LYS A 192 -8.26 -17.47 8.28
N ASN A 193 -7.77 -17.90 7.13
CA ASN A 193 -7.76 -17.09 5.92
C ASN A 193 -8.50 -17.80 4.79
N ASN A 194 -9.53 -17.14 4.29
CA ASN A 194 -10.26 -17.54 3.10
C ASN A 194 -9.83 -16.62 1.95
N ILE A 195 -9.58 -17.22 0.79
CA ILE A 195 -9.22 -16.50 -0.42
C ILE A 195 -10.13 -16.87 -1.57
N ASP A 196 -10.35 -15.90 -2.45
CA ASP A 196 -11.23 -16.02 -3.60
C ASP A 196 -10.62 -15.37 -4.83
N PHE A 197 -10.71 -16.09 -5.96
CA PHE A 197 -10.37 -15.61 -7.30
C PHE A 197 -11.66 -15.61 -8.13
N PRO A 198 -12.42 -14.51 -8.16
CA PRO A 198 -13.76 -14.48 -8.75
C PRO A 198 -13.73 -14.71 -10.26
N GLY A 199 -12.73 -14.22 -10.97
CA GLY A 199 -12.55 -14.43 -12.41
C GLY A 199 -12.29 -15.88 -12.79
N HIS A 200 -11.62 -16.64 -11.92
CA HIS A 200 -11.40 -18.08 -12.07
C HIS A 200 -12.44 -18.95 -11.35
N ASN A 201 -13.42 -18.34 -10.66
CA ASN A 201 -14.41 -19.02 -9.82
C ASN A 201 -13.79 -20.06 -8.87
N TYR A 202 -12.69 -19.67 -8.22
CA TYR A 202 -11.93 -20.56 -7.33
C TYR A 202 -11.83 -19.95 -5.93
N THR A 203 -12.44 -20.62 -4.96
CA THR A 203 -12.36 -20.26 -3.55
C THR A 203 -11.60 -21.33 -2.78
N THR A 204 -10.65 -20.92 -1.95
CA THR A 204 -9.93 -21.84 -1.06
C THR A 204 -9.62 -21.20 0.29
N ARG A 205 -9.05 -21.97 1.20
CA ARG A 205 -8.72 -21.56 2.56
C ARG A 205 -7.42 -22.19 3.01
N ASN A 206 -6.77 -21.56 3.97
CA ASN A 206 -5.52 -22.08 4.52
C ASN A 206 -5.73 -23.36 5.37
N ILE A 207 -6.92 -23.58 5.92
CA ILE A 207 -7.24 -24.77 6.73
C ILE A 207 -7.84 -25.87 5.86
N LEU A 208 -7.11 -26.97 5.73
CA LEU A 208 -7.48 -28.12 4.89
C LEU A 208 -8.20 -29.20 5.71
N PRO A 209 -9.06 -30.01 5.07
CA PRO A 209 -9.63 -31.18 5.71
C PRO A 209 -8.51 -32.16 6.10
N GLY A 210 -8.54 -32.67 7.34
CA GLY A 210 -7.53 -33.60 7.87
C GLY A 210 -6.33 -32.94 8.57
N LEU A 211 -6.31 -31.62 8.74
CA LEU A 211 -5.26 -30.95 9.49
C LEU A 211 -5.38 -31.22 11.00
N ASN A 212 -4.26 -31.58 11.65
CA ASN A 212 -4.22 -31.78 13.09
C ASN A 212 -4.50 -30.46 13.83
N THR A 213 -5.47 -30.48 14.74
CA THR A 213 -5.90 -29.31 15.54
C THR A 213 -4.87 -28.88 16.58
N SER A 214 -3.92 -29.74 16.92
CA SER A 214 -2.84 -29.48 17.88
C SER A 214 -1.48 -29.19 17.21
N CYS A 215 -1.46 -28.87 15.91
CA CYS A 215 -0.23 -28.50 15.24
C CYS A 215 0.28 -27.13 15.70
N THR A 216 1.60 -26.91 15.58
CA THR A 216 2.22 -25.58 15.67
C THR A 216 3.01 -25.35 14.39
N PHE A 217 2.93 -24.13 13.85
CA PHE A 217 3.68 -23.70 12.69
C PHE A 217 5.18 -23.84 12.92
N HIS A 218 5.88 -24.34 11.91
CA HIS A 218 7.33 -24.36 11.89
C HIS A 218 7.81 -24.28 10.44
N LYS A 219 8.82 -23.45 10.19
CA LYS A 219 9.33 -23.11 8.84
C LYS A 219 9.75 -24.31 7.98
N MET A 220 10.25 -25.38 8.59
CA MET A 220 10.63 -26.63 7.90
C MET A 220 9.67 -27.81 8.13
N LYS A 221 9.21 -28.04 9.38
CA LYS A 221 8.45 -29.24 9.75
C LYS A 221 6.96 -29.15 9.38
N ASN A 222 6.30 -28.05 9.75
CA ASN A 222 4.85 -27.88 9.67
C ASN A 222 4.51 -26.53 9.04
N THR A 223 4.85 -26.34 7.77
CA THR A 223 4.71 -25.05 7.07
C THR A 223 3.27 -24.64 6.80
N GLN A 224 2.34 -25.60 6.84
CA GLN A 224 0.93 -25.39 6.51
C GLN A 224 0.05 -25.22 7.76
N CYS A 225 0.61 -25.32 8.96
CA CYS A 225 -0.16 -25.17 10.18
C CYS A 225 -0.57 -23.70 10.38
N PRO A 226 -1.87 -23.39 10.61
CA PRO A 226 -2.39 -22.03 10.80
C PRO A 226 -2.32 -21.56 12.26
N ILE A 227 -1.70 -22.34 13.14
CA ILE A 227 -1.55 -22.05 14.57
C ILE A 227 -0.11 -21.61 14.81
N PHE A 228 0.06 -20.38 15.28
CA PHE A 228 1.37 -19.77 15.49
C PHE A 228 1.56 -19.46 16.97
N ARG A 229 2.75 -19.71 17.50
CA ARG A 229 3.15 -19.23 18.83
C ARG A 229 3.78 -17.84 18.69
N LEU A 230 3.44 -16.92 19.58
CA LEU A 230 3.92 -15.53 19.45
C LEU A 230 5.45 -15.42 19.53
N GLY A 231 6.10 -16.19 20.42
CA GLY A 231 7.56 -16.23 20.49
C GLY A 231 8.23 -16.68 19.18
N ASP A 232 7.68 -17.70 18.53
CA ASP A 232 8.23 -18.25 17.28
C ASP A 232 8.15 -17.22 16.13
N ILE A 233 7.10 -16.39 16.09
CA ILE A 233 6.97 -15.27 15.13
C ILE A 233 8.12 -14.28 15.29
N PHE A 234 8.49 -13.94 16.52
CA PHE A 234 9.57 -13.01 16.81
C PHE A 234 10.94 -13.61 16.48
N GLN A 235 11.15 -14.89 16.81
CA GLN A 235 12.36 -15.61 16.47
C GLN A 235 12.59 -15.66 14.95
N ASP A 236 11.55 -15.99 14.17
CA ASP A 236 11.63 -16.02 12.70
C ASP A 236 11.82 -14.62 12.09
N ALA A 237 11.34 -13.56 12.74
CA ALA A 237 11.58 -12.17 12.34
C ALA A 237 12.98 -11.66 12.73
N GLY A 238 13.71 -12.36 13.60
CA GLY A 238 15.02 -11.97 14.11
C GLY A 238 14.98 -10.90 15.22
N ASP A 239 13.85 -10.78 15.93
CA ASP A 239 13.67 -9.85 17.05
C ASP A 239 13.40 -10.59 18.37
N ASN A 240 13.66 -9.92 19.49
CA ASN A 240 13.42 -10.47 20.83
C ASN A 240 12.05 -10.02 21.37
N PHE A 241 11.21 -10.99 21.75
CA PHE A 241 9.88 -10.71 22.32
C PHE A 241 9.96 -9.87 23.59
N SER A 242 10.92 -10.15 24.48
CA SER A 242 11.01 -9.52 25.80
C SER A 242 11.24 -8.01 25.72
N ASP A 243 12.06 -7.57 24.76
CA ASP A 243 12.39 -6.15 24.57
C ASP A 243 11.19 -5.37 24.01
N VAL A 244 10.46 -5.98 23.07
CA VAL A 244 9.26 -5.38 22.46
C VAL A 244 8.08 -5.41 23.43
N ALA A 245 7.99 -6.42 24.31
CA ALA A 245 6.93 -6.54 25.30
C ALA A 245 6.88 -5.37 26.30
N ILE A 246 8.00 -4.68 26.56
CA ILE A 246 8.07 -3.56 27.51
C ILE A 246 7.31 -2.34 26.99
N LYS A 247 7.64 -1.87 25.78
CA LYS A 247 7.09 -0.63 25.18
C LYS A 247 6.01 -0.88 24.13
N GLY A 248 5.82 -2.13 23.71
CA GLY A 248 4.95 -2.52 22.60
C GLY A 248 5.62 -2.34 21.24
N GLY A 249 4.97 -2.83 20.18
CA GLY A 249 5.48 -2.76 18.81
C GLY A 249 4.43 -3.16 17.77
N ILE A 250 4.82 -3.18 16.49
CA ILE A 250 3.93 -3.56 15.39
C ILE A 250 4.60 -4.65 14.58
N MET A 251 3.95 -5.81 14.50
CA MET A 251 4.43 -6.99 13.78
C MET A 251 3.57 -7.27 12.56
N GLY A 252 4.18 -7.65 11.45
CA GLY A 252 3.52 -8.03 10.21
C GLY A 252 3.55 -9.54 10.02
N ILE A 253 2.39 -10.13 9.76
CA ILE A 253 2.25 -11.53 9.33
C ILE A 253 1.84 -11.52 7.87
N GLU A 254 2.75 -11.93 7.00
CA GLU A 254 2.57 -11.93 5.55
C GLU A 254 2.12 -13.32 5.10
N ILE A 255 1.00 -13.39 4.39
CA ILE A 255 0.43 -14.62 3.82
C ILE A 255 0.44 -14.50 2.31
N TYR A 256 1.40 -15.15 1.68
CA TYR A 256 1.59 -15.13 0.24
C TYR A 256 0.90 -16.32 -0.43
N TRP A 257 0.04 -16.03 -1.40
CA TRP A 257 -0.65 -17.03 -2.22
C TRP A 257 -0.16 -16.98 -3.66
N ASP A 258 0.65 -17.98 -4.02
CA ASP A 258 1.08 -18.26 -5.39
C ASP A 258 0.38 -19.54 -5.86
N CYS A 259 -0.69 -19.36 -6.62
CA CYS A 259 -1.61 -20.43 -6.99
C CYS A 259 -1.52 -20.73 -8.47
N ASN A 260 -1.25 -21.99 -8.79
CA ASN A 260 -1.46 -22.57 -10.10
C ASN A 260 -2.77 -23.35 -10.09
N LEU A 261 -3.72 -22.97 -10.93
CA LEU A 261 -5.05 -23.58 -11.02
C LEU A 261 -5.19 -24.56 -12.20
N ASP A 262 -4.11 -24.79 -12.96
CA ASP A 262 -4.12 -25.75 -14.06
C ASP A 262 -4.35 -27.17 -13.55
N GLY A 263 -5.23 -27.93 -14.20
CA GLY A 263 -5.57 -29.29 -13.77
C GLY A 263 -4.37 -30.24 -13.66
N TRP A 264 -3.37 -30.12 -14.54
CA TRP A 264 -2.16 -30.95 -14.53
C TRP A 264 -1.10 -30.51 -13.50
N SER A 265 -1.21 -29.32 -12.91
CA SER A 265 -0.23 -28.78 -11.96
C SER A 265 -0.91 -27.90 -10.91
N HIS A 266 -2.02 -28.40 -10.35
CA HIS A 266 -2.78 -27.65 -9.36
C HIS A 266 -1.99 -27.55 -8.04
N HIS A 267 -1.57 -26.34 -7.70
CA HIS A 267 -0.84 -26.05 -6.46
C HIS A 267 -1.24 -24.66 -5.95
N CYS A 268 -1.95 -24.62 -4.83
CA CYS A 268 -2.39 -23.37 -4.20
C CYS A 268 -2.32 -23.52 -2.68
N ARG A 269 -1.20 -23.07 -2.10
CA ARG A 269 -0.90 -23.17 -0.66
C ARG A 269 -0.31 -21.85 -0.17
N PRO A 270 -0.65 -21.41 1.05
CA PRO A 270 -0.09 -20.19 1.60
C PRO A 270 1.38 -20.40 2.00
N LYS A 271 2.17 -19.34 1.85
CA LYS A 271 3.50 -19.21 2.43
C LYS A 271 3.47 -18.09 3.47
N TYR A 272 3.96 -18.38 4.67
CA TYR A 272 3.96 -17.43 5.78
C TYR A 272 5.35 -16.80 5.93
N SER A 273 5.39 -15.49 6.08
CA SER A 273 6.58 -14.72 6.47
C SER A 273 6.23 -13.74 7.58
N PHE A 274 7.24 -13.37 8.38
CA PHE A 274 7.06 -12.48 9.53
C PHE A 274 8.07 -11.35 9.43
N ARG A 275 7.62 -10.13 9.75
CA ARG A 275 8.46 -8.94 9.67
C ARG A 275 8.00 -7.87 10.64
N ARG A 276 8.93 -7.22 11.32
CA ARG A 276 8.65 -6.04 12.13
C ARG A 276 8.29 -4.83 11.26
N LEU A 277 7.22 -4.12 11.63
CA LEU A 277 6.68 -2.97 10.89
C LEU A 277 7.06 -1.62 11.51
N ASP A 278 7.26 -1.57 12.83
CA ASP A 278 7.72 -0.38 13.52
C ASP A 278 9.24 -0.16 13.38
N ASP A 279 9.66 1.10 13.41
CA ASP A 279 11.07 1.47 13.28
C ASP A 279 11.81 1.21 14.60
N LYS A 280 12.76 0.27 14.57
CA LYS A 280 13.62 -0.10 15.72
C LYS A 280 14.53 1.04 16.17
N THR A 281 14.87 1.95 15.26
CA THR A 281 15.84 3.05 15.46
C THR A 281 15.19 4.41 15.64
N ALA A 282 13.86 4.48 15.69
CA ALA A 282 13.16 5.73 15.90
C ALA A 282 13.67 6.39 17.20
N ASN A 283 14.13 7.64 17.07
CA ASN A 283 14.62 8.45 18.19
C ASN A 283 13.66 8.33 19.38
N GLU A 284 14.20 8.00 20.56
CA GLU A 284 13.44 7.78 21.80
C GLU A 284 12.52 8.98 22.18
N SER A 285 12.75 10.14 21.57
CA SER A 285 12.01 11.38 21.78
C SER A 285 10.64 11.45 21.06
N LEU A 286 10.32 10.57 20.12
CA LEU A 286 9.15 10.71 19.22
C LEU A 286 8.07 9.63 19.38
N TYR A 287 7.95 9.02 20.58
CA TYR A 287 7.04 7.93 20.96
C TYR A 287 7.55 6.52 20.60
N PRO A 288 8.46 5.94 21.41
CA PRO A 288 8.92 4.57 21.19
C PRO A 288 7.82 3.55 21.54
N GLY A 289 7.52 2.65 20.60
CA GLY A 289 6.60 1.52 20.78
C GLY A 289 5.12 1.84 20.53
N TYR A 290 4.27 0.83 20.71
CA TYR A 290 2.82 0.91 20.49
C TYR A 290 2.05 0.84 21.82
N ASN A 291 1.39 1.93 22.18
CA ASN A 291 0.61 2.06 23.40
C ASN A 291 -0.66 2.89 23.19
N PHE A 292 -1.68 2.62 24.01
CA PHE A 292 -2.91 3.42 24.08
C PHE A 292 -3.52 3.33 25.47
N ARG A 293 -4.54 4.15 25.74
CA ARG A 293 -5.25 4.19 27.02
C ARG A 293 -6.73 3.89 26.79
N TYR A 294 -7.31 3.12 27.69
CA TYR A 294 -8.77 2.96 27.79
C TYR A 294 -9.19 3.03 29.25
N ALA A 295 -10.48 3.26 29.49
CA ALA A 295 -11.02 3.36 30.84
C ALA A 295 -12.21 2.41 31.01
N LYS A 296 -12.30 1.80 32.19
CA LYS A 296 -13.47 1.03 32.64
C LYS A 296 -14.26 1.90 33.61
N TYR A 297 -15.44 2.36 33.19
CA TYR A 297 -16.30 3.23 34.00
C TYR A 297 -17.18 2.39 34.93
N TYR A 298 -17.35 2.85 36.17
CA TYR A 298 -18.20 2.20 37.18
C TYR A 298 -18.76 3.24 38.15
N ARG A 299 -19.77 2.86 38.93
CA ARG A 299 -20.34 3.71 39.98
C ARG A 299 -20.12 3.06 41.34
N GLU A 300 -19.66 3.85 42.29
CA GLU A 300 -19.45 3.44 43.67
C GLU A 300 -19.97 4.55 44.59
N ASN A 301 -20.87 4.22 45.52
CA ASN A 301 -21.50 5.18 46.43
C ASN A 301 -22.16 6.39 45.70
N ASN A 302 -22.85 6.16 44.59
CA ASN A 302 -23.43 7.19 43.71
C ASN A 302 -22.42 8.17 43.06
N VAL A 303 -21.12 7.94 43.21
CA VAL A 303 -20.07 8.71 42.53
C VAL A 303 -19.63 7.95 41.28
N GLU A 304 -19.57 8.66 40.14
CA GLU A 304 -19.01 8.10 38.91
C GLU A 304 -17.48 8.02 39.03
N LYS A 305 -16.97 6.80 38.88
CA LYS A 305 -15.54 6.50 38.92
C LYS A 305 -15.11 5.78 37.66
N ARG A 306 -13.80 5.78 37.42
CA ARG A 306 -13.20 4.95 36.37
C ARG A 306 -11.87 4.38 36.79
N THR A 307 -11.55 3.23 36.23
CA THR A 307 -10.19 2.68 36.26
C THR A 307 -9.56 2.95 34.91
N LEU A 308 -8.52 3.78 34.90
CA LEU A 308 -7.73 4.07 33.70
C LEU A 308 -6.66 3.01 33.55
N ILE A 309 -6.56 2.45 32.34
CA ILE A 309 -5.55 1.45 32.00
C ILE A 309 -4.78 1.94 30.79
N LYS A 310 -3.48 2.17 30.97
CA LYS A 310 -2.53 2.42 29.89
C LYS A 310 -1.91 1.09 29.51
N VAL A 311 -2.08 0.69 28.26
CA VAL A 311 -1.65 -0.61 27.77
C VAL A 311 -0.53 -0.44 26.76
N PHE A 312 0.48 -1.29 26.91
CA PHE A 312 1.53 -1.51 25.94
C PHE A 312 1.38 -2.94 25.41
N GLY A 313 1.57 -3.09 24.11
CA GLY A 313 1.42 -4.40 23.51
C GLY A 313 1.80 -4.42 22.05
N ILE A 314 1.61 -5.58 21.47
CA ILE A 314 1.99 -5.84 20.09
C ILE A 314 0.72 -5.87 19.25
N ARG A 315 0.70 -5.04 18.20
CA ARG A 315 -0.31 -5.13 17.15
C ARG A 315 0.22 -5.99 16.02
N PHE A 316 -0.52 -7.02 15.64
CA PHE A 316 -0.20 -7.89 14.52
C PHE A 316 -1.08 -7.53 13.33
N ASP A 317 -0.48 -7.06 12.25
CA ASP A 317 -1.14 -6.72 11.00
C ASP A 317 -1.00 -7.91 10.03
N ILE A 318 -2.13 -8.51 9.61
CA ILE A 318 -2.14 -9.64 8.68
C ILE A 318 -2.26 -9.12 7.26
N LEU A 319 -1.18 -9.33 6.50
CA LEU A 319 -1.03 -8.87 5.12
C LEU A 319 -1.21 -10.07 4.20
N VAL A 320 -2.39 -10.21 3.59
CA VAL A 320 -2.66 -11.26 2.60
C VAL A 320 -2.50 -10.69 1.21
N PHE A 321 -1.69 -11.35 0.38
CA PHE A 321 -1.46 -10.91 -0.99
C PHE A 321 -1.18 -12.09 -1.92
N GLY A 322 -1.52 -11.87 -3.18
CA GLY A 322 -1.19 -12.72 -4.31
C GLY A 322 -0.55 -11.89 -5.43
N THR A 323 -0.38 -12.46 -6.61
CA THR A 323 0.31 -11.82 -7.73
C THR A 323 -0.43 -10.54 -8.16
N THR A 324 0.15 -9.36 -7.90
CA THR A 324 -0.46 -8.07 -8.30
C THR A 324 0.35 -7.40 -9.39
N LEU A 325 -0.02 -7.68 -10.64
CA LEU A 325 0.63 -7.15 -11.83
C LEU A 325 0.36 -5.65 -11.98
N LYS A 326 1.41 -4.87 -12.25
CA LYS A 326 1.35 -3.44 -12.56
C LYS A 326 2.30 -3.17 -13.72
N TYR A 327 1.91 -2.30 -14.66
CA TYR A 327 2.81 -1.86 -15.73
C TYR A 327 3.15 -0.38 -15.59
N VAL A 328 4.43 -0.06 -15.73
CA VAL A 328 4.92 1.32 -15.75
C VAL A 328 5.76 1.54 -17.00
N SER A 329 5.63 2.72 -17.60
CA SER A 329 6.42 3.12 -18.77
C SER A 329 7.10 4.45 -18.49
N PHE A 330 8.39 4.51 -18.80
CA PHE A 330 9.18 5.72 -18.78
C PHE A 330 9.46 6.19 -20.20
N VAL A 331 9.64 7.49 -20.41
CA VAL A 331 9.90 8.07 -21.75
C VAL A 331 11.36 7.86 -22.17
N ASP A 332 12.26 7.83 -21.20
CA ASP A 332 13.70 7.64 -21.38
C ASP A 332 14.11 6.17 -21.54
N GLU A 333 13.20 5.23 -21.31
CA GLU A 333 13.43 3.79 -21.51
C GLU A 333 12.57 3.25 -22.68
N PRO A 334 13.12 2.42 -23.58
CA PRO A 334 12.37 1.87 -24.71
C PRO A 334 11.42 0.72 -24.33
N HIS A 335 11.55 0.16 -23.13
CA HIS A 335 10.78 -0.98 -22.63
C HIS A 335 9.73 -0.56 -21.60
N ILE A 336 8.72 -1.41 -21.41
CA ILE A 336 7.75 -1.31 -20.31
C ILE A 336 8.31 -2.11 -19.14
N ARG A 337 8.05 -1.69 -17.90
CA ARG A 337 8.39 -2.48 -16.72
C ARG A 337 7.14 -3.07 -16.12
N MET A 338 7.20 -4.37 -15.86
CA MET A 338 6.20 -5.11 -15.12
C MET A 338 6.64 -5.21 -13.66
N VAL A 339 5.79 -4.71 -12.76
CA VAL A 339 6.00 -4.71 -11.32
C VAL A 339 4.94 -5.61 -10.71
N ASP A 340 5.32 -6.84 -10.37
CA ASP A 340 4.50 -7.85 -9.69
C ASP A 340 4.62 -7.76 -8.15
N GLN A 341 5.58 -6.99 -7.65
CA GLN A 341 5.86 -6.80 -6.22
C GLN A 341 4.94 -5.77 -5.53
N GLN A 342 4.77 -5.92 -4.22
CA GLN A 342 4.08 -4.96 -3.37
C GLN A 342 4.93 -3.70 -3.11
N LEU A 343 4.29 -2.53 -3.18
CA LEU A 343 4.88 -1.26 -2.81
C LEU A 343 4.85 -1.13 -1.28
N LEU A 344 5.85 -1.69 -0.60
CA LEU A 344 5.99 -1.67 0.87
C LEU A 344 6.32 -0.27 1.41
N GLY A 345 5.45 0.73 1.17
CA GLY A 345 5.69 2.14 1.47
C GLY A 345 6.73 2.82 0.58
N LYS A 346 7.32 2.08 -0.38
CA LYS A 346 8.25 2.60 -1.39
C LYS A 346 7.49 3.18 -2.57
N SER A 347 7.96 4.32 -3.07
CA SER A 347 7.45 4.96 -4.29
C SER A 347 7.52 4.00 -5.48
N LEU A 348 6.45 3.93 -6.28
CA LEU A 348 6.41 3.10 -7.50
C LEU A 348 7.53 3.48 -8.49
N GLN A 349 8.00 4.73 -8.44
CA GLN A 349 9.15 5.23 -9.20
C GLN A 349 10.44 4.43 -8.96
N ASP A 350 10.67 3.97 -7.73
CA ASP A 350 11.95 3.38 -7.29
C ASP A 350 11.96 1.86 -7.33
N VAL A 351 10.80 1.24 -7.57
CA VAL A 351 10.66 -0.22 -7.56
C VAL A 351 11.20 -0.82 -8.87
N LYS A 352 12.07 -1.82 -8.71
CA LYS A 352 12.60 -2.59 -9.84
C LYS A 352 11.53 -3.57 -10.32
N GLY A 353 11.34 -3.63 -11.63
CA GLY A 353 10.41 -4.56 -12.29
C GLY A 353 11.07 -5.24 -13.48
N GLN A 354 10.48 -6.34 -13.94
CA GLN A 354 10.95 -7.06 -15.13
C GLN A 354 10.77 -6.17 -16.36
N LYS A 355 11.79 -6.11 -17.22
CA LYS A 355 11.76 -5.32 -18.46
C LYS A 355 11.07 -6.13 -19.54
N ILE A 356 10.01 -5.59 -20.11
CA ILE A 356 9.23 -6.20 -21.19
C ILE A 356 9.31 -5.29 -22.42
N PRO A 357 9.67 -5.82 -23.60
CA PRO A 357 9.66 -5.02 -24.82
C PRO A 357 8.26 -4.47 -25.09
N ARG A 358 8.16 -3.23 -25.56
CA ARG A 358 6.87 -2.68 -25.98
C ARG A 358 6.39 -3.48 -27.21
N PRO A 359 5.15 -3.99 -27.24
CA PRO A 359 4.63 -4.65 -28.43
C PRO A 359 4.70 -3.70 -29.64
N PRO A 360 5.07 -4.19 -30.83
CA PRO A 360 5.07 -3.36 -32.02
C PRO A 360 3.66 -2.78 -32.22
N MET A 361 3.57 -1.47 -32.42
CA MET A 361 2.31 -0.83 -32.78
C MET A 361 1.92 -1.31 -34.17
N ASP A 362 0.69 -1.78 -34.31
CA ASP A 362 0.15 -2.17 -35.61
C ASP A 362 -0.12 -0.90 -36.44
N PHE A 363 0.82 -0.57 -37.33
CA PHE A 363 0.76 0.61 -38.18
C PHE A 363 -0.37 0.55 -39.22
N THR A 364 -1.01 -0.61 -39.41
CA THR A 364 -2.12 -0.77 -40.37
C THR A 364 -3.37 0.04 -39.99
N HIS A 365 -3.51 0.42 -38.72
CA HIS A 365 -4.62 1.24 -38.22
C HIS A 365 -4.33 2.75 -38.23
N LEU A 366 -3.07 3.19 -38.16
CA LEU A 366 -2.67 4.61 -38.20
C LEU A 366 -2.83 5.22 -39.59
N ALA A 367 -2.63 4.42 -40.65
CA ALA A 367 -2.83 4.83 -42.04
C ALA A 367 -4.31 5.13 -42.40
N LYS A 368 -5.26 4.82 -41.50
CA LYS A 368 -6.71 4.98 -41.72
C LYS A 368 -7.32 6.19 -41.00
N LEU A 369 -6.54 7.02 -40.32
CA LEU A 369 -7.04 8.20 -39.61
C LEU A 369 -7.05 9.44 -40.53
N PRO A 370 -8.21 10.06 -40.80
CA PRO A 370 -8.27 11.30 -41.55
C PRO A 370 -7.97 12.47 -40.61
N TRP A 371 -6.73 12.93 -40.57
CA TRP A 371 -6.40 14.26 -40.04
C TRP A 371 -5.89 15.14 -41.18
N PRO A 372 -6.32 16.41 -41.29
CA PRO A 372 -5.74 17.34 -42.26
C PRO A 372 -4.30 17.63 -41.81
N LEU A 373 -3.32 17.14 -42.57
CA LEU A 373 -1.94 17.61 -42.49
C LEU A 373 -1.89 19.03 -43.11
N PRO A 374 -1.20 20.01 -42.49
CA PRO A 374 -0.80 21.21 -43.20
C PRO A 374 0.14 20.83 -44.36
N ASP A 375 0.02 21.53 -45.49
CA ASP A 375 0.71 21.22 -46.75
C ASP A 375 2.23 20.95 -46.59
N PRO A 376 2.79 19.99 -47.36
CA PRO A 376 4.21 19.72 -47.34
C PRO A 376 4.99 20.82 -48.07
N ALA A 377 5.88 21.52 -47.36
CA ALA A 377 6.98 22.22 -48.00
C ALA A 377 7.98 21.20 -48.60
N PRO A 378 8.65 21.51 -49.73
CA PRO A 378 9.41 20.52 -50.49
C PRO A 378 10.74 20.13 -49.81
N ALA A 379 11.09 18.85 -49.93
CA ALA A 379 12.36 18.22 -49.52
C ALA A 379 13.34 18.14 -50.73
N PRO A 380 14.64 17.74 -50.61
CA PRO A 380 15.24 17.02 -49.47
C PRO A 380 16.69 17.40 -49.08
N GLY A 381 17.10 17.00 -47.87
CA GLY A 381 18.50 17.07 -47.49
C GLY A 381 18.87 16.67 -46.06
N HIS A 382 18.35 15.57 -45.52
CA HIS A 382 19.01 14.64 -44.57
C HIS A 382 18.00 13.66 -43.95
N PRO A 383 18.39 12.41 -43.63
CA PRO A 383 17.53 11.50 -42.88
C PRO A 383 17.36 12.00 -41.45
N GLU A 384 16.17 12.47 -41.09
CA GLU A 384 15.80 12.73 -39.69
C GLU A 384 15.68 11.39 -38.95
N GLU A 385 16.72 11.07 -38.21
CA GLU A 385 16.72 9.99 -37.22
C GLU A 385 15.79 10.38 -36.06
N MET A 386 14.72 9.62 -35.80
CA MET A 386 13.85 9.83 -34.62
C MET A 386 14.62 9.54 -33.33
N GLN A 387 15.24 10.56 -32.75
CA GLN A 387 15.94 10.46 -31.48
C GLN A 387 14.96 10.62 -30.30
N PRO A 388 15.11 9.85 -29.20
CA PRO A 388 14.36 10.09 -27.98
C PRO A 388 14.61 11.52 -27.47
N LEU A 389 13.59 12.17 -26.90
CA LEU A 389 13.63 13.53 -26.33
C LEU A 389 14.76 13.69 -25.28
N ARG A 390 16.00 13.90 -25.74
CA ARG A 390 17.20 14.29 -24.98
C ARG A 390 17.45 15.77 -25.19
N GLY A 391 16.56 16.60 -24.65
CA GLY A 391 16.83 18.01 -24.43
C GLY A 391 17.26 18.24 -22.98
N ALA A 392 18.43 18.83 -22.76
CA ALA A 392 18.85 19.33 -21.46
C ALA A 392 18.03 20.59 -21.13
N GLY A 393 16.90 20.42 -20.43
CA GLY A 393 16.09 21.51 -19.92
C GLY A 393 16.45 21.85 -18.48
N THR A 394 16.64 23.14 -18.20
CA THR A 394 16.88 23.73 -16.88
C THR A 394 15.75 23.41 -15.88
N PRO A 395 16.05 23.21 -14.58
CA PRO A 395 15.04 22.84 -13.60
C PRO A 395 14.20 24.05 -13.18
N GLY A 396 12.90 24.00 -13.46
CA GLY A 396 11.91 24.94 -12.93
C GLY A 396 11.64 24.73 -11.43
N CYS A 397 11.44 25.84 -10.73
CA CYS A 397 11.27 26.06 -9.29
C CYS A 397 10.39 25.06 -8.49
N GLY A 398 10.86 24.73 -7.28
CA GLY A 398 10.10 24.94 -6.03
C GLY A 398 9.38 23.75 -5.38
N ASP A 399 8.32 23.24 -6.00
CA ASP A 399 7.28 22.48 -5.27
C ASP A 399 7.10 21.01 -5.70
N SER A 400 8.08 20.46 -6.43
CA SER A 400 8.01 19.08 -6.92
C SER A 400 8.36 18.05 -5.83
N PRO A 401 7.62 16.92 -5.71
CA PRO A 401 7.97 15.83 -4.81
C PRO A 401 9.37 15.26 -5.11
N GLY A 402 10.11 14.80 -4.09
CA GLY A 402 11.49 14.33 -4.24
C GLY A 402 11.72 13.15 -5.20
N TRP A 403 10.66 12.42 -5.59
CA TRP A 403 10.70 11.35 -6.60
C TRP A 403 10.42 11.83 -8.04
N CYS A 404 10.15 13.12 -8.23
CA CYS A 404 9.86 13.70 -9.55
C CYS A 404 11.15 14.12 -10.27
N HIS A 405 11.23 13.80 -11.57
CA HIS A 405 12.34 14.19 -12.44
C HIS A 405 11.91 15.10 -13.61
N CYS A 406 10.61 15.42 -13.73
CA CYS A 406 10.07 16.21 -14.85
C CYS A 406 9.52 17.59 -14.45
N GLY A 407 9.49 17.93 -13.16
CA GLY A 407 9.06 19.23 -12.64
C GLY A 407 7.54 19.48 -12.57
N ASN A 408 6.71 18.58 -13.13
CA ASN A 408 5.26 18.77 -13.25
C ASN A 408 4.41 17.81 -12.40
N CYS A 409 5.02 17.02 -11.50
CA CYS A 409 4.28 16.07 -10.66
C CYS A 409 3.71 16.75 -9.41
N LEU A 410 2.55 16.28 -8.96
CA LEU A 410 1.94 16.71 -7.69
C LEU A 410 1.82 15.53 -6.72
N ALA A 411 1.81 15.83 -5.42
CA ALA A 411 1.59 14.83 -4.38
C ALA A 411 0.16 14.24 -4.47
N SER A 412 0.05 12.93 -4.25
CA SER A 412 -1.26 12.26 -4.21
C SER A 412 -2.04 12.66 -2.94
N ARG A 413 -3.36 12.79 -3.09
CA ARG A 413 -4.32 13.08 -2.01
C ARG A 413 -4.92 11.82 -1.39
N LEU A 414 -4.45 10.62 -1.78
CA LEU A 414 -4.94 9.34 -1.29
C LEU A 414 -4.37 8.97 0.11
N PRO A 415 -5.03 8.08 0.86
CA PRO A 415 -4.51 7.53 2.12
C PRO A 415 -3.12 6.90 1.96
N LYS A 416 -2.30 6.92 3.03
CA LYS A 416 -0.87 6.49 3.01
C LYS A 416 -0.62 5.15 2.30
N HIS A 417 -1.49 4.15 2.48
CA HIS A 417 -1.34 2.81 1.86
C HIS A 417 -1.47 2.81 0.33
N HIS A 418 -2.23 3.75 -0.25
CA HIS A 418 -2.43 3.87 -1.71
C HIS A 418 -1.63 5.02 -2.33
N LYS A 419 -1.02 5.87 -1.50
CA LYS A 419 -0.23 7.03 -1.93
C LYS A 419 0.96 6.59 -2.79
N CYS A 420 1.71 5.58 -2.35
CA CYS A 420 2.91 5.09 -3.01
C CYS A 420 2.66 4.55 -4.43
N LEU A 421 1.45 4.06 -4.72
CA LEU A 421 1.03 3.62 -6.05
C LEU A 421 0.93 4.79 -7.04
N GLU A 422 0.59 5.97 -6.54
CA GLU A 422 0.44 7.17 -7.35
C GLU A 422 1.74 7.98 -7.48
N GLU A 423 2.80 7.63 -6.74
CA GLU A 423 4.13 8.23 -6.78
C GLU A 423 4.94 7.70 -7.97
N LEU A 424 4.61 8.19 -9.16
CA LEU A 424 5.26 7.80 -10.42
C LEU A 424 5.52 9.04 -11.28
N CYS A 425 6.75 9.19 -11.75
CA CYS A 425 7.16 10.20 -12.72
C CYS A 425 7.11 9.62 -14.15
N CYS A 426 7.03 10.47 -15.16
CA CYS A 426 7.08 10.03 -16.57
C CYS A 426 8.48 9.60 -17.03
N ARG A 427 9.52 9.85 -16.23
CA ARG A 427 10.94 9.60 -16.55
C ARG A 427 11.71 9.08 -15.34
N ARG A 428 12.83 8.40 -15.56
CA ARG A 428 13.80 8.06 -14.49
C ARG A 428 14.91 9.08 -14.34
N GLY A 429 15.40 9.65 -15.44
CA GLY A 429 16.36 10.76 -15.44
C GLY A 429 15.69 12.13 -15.55
N PRO A 430 16.38 13.21 -15.10
CA PRO A 430 15.91 14.57 -15.30
C PRO A 430 15.74 14.90 -16.79
N GLY A 431 14.71 15.67 -17.13
CA GLY A 431 14.47 16.13 -18.51
C GLY A 431 13.02 16.56 -18.77
N PRO A 432 12.68 16.90 -20.02
CA PRO A 432 11.37 17.43 -20.38
C PRO A 432 10.24 16.44 -20.08
N CYS A 433 9.11 16.98 -19.60
CA CYS A 433 7.93 16.21 -19.23
C CYS A 433 7.15 15.73 -20.47
N ILE A 434 6.54 14.55 -20.42
CA ILE A 434 5.73 14.04 -21.54
C ILE A 434 4.52 14.94 -21.84
N THR A 435 4.00 15.65 -20.84
CA THR A 435 2.82 16.51 -20.99
C THR A 435 3.09 17.79 -21.79
N THR A 436 4.36 18.14 -22.05
CA THR A 436 4.71 19.30 -22.89
C THR A 436 4.78 18.94 -24.37
N SER A 437 4.61 17.66 -24.73
CA SER A 437 4.55 17.21 -26.12
C SER A 437 3.20 17.59 -26.74
N GLU A 438 3.22 18.09 -27.97
CA GLU A 438 2.00 18.42 -28.73
C GLU A 438 1.09 17.21 -28.93
N LEU A 439 1.68 16.02 -29.12
CA LEU A 439 0.94 14.76 -29.25
C LEU A 439 0.11 14.45 -28.00
N PHE A 440 0.57 14.84 -26.81
CA PHE A 440 -0.21 14.66 -25.58
C PHE A 440 -1.48 15.53 -25.62
N GLY A 441 -1.37 16.77 -26.12
CA GLY A 441 -2.52 17.64 -26.33
C GLY A 441 -3.53 17.04 -27.31
N SER A 442 -3.05 16.62 -28.48
CA SER A 442 -3.91 16.12 -29.56
C SER A 442 -4.55 14.76 -29.27
N LEU A 443 -3.82 13.83 -28.63
CA LEU A 443 -4.30 12.45 -28.42
C LEU A 443 -5.01 12.24 -27.07
N VAL A 444 -4.62 12.99 -26.02
CA VAL A 444 -5.07 12.71 -24.65
C VAL A 444 -5.99 13.80 -24.09
N LEU A 445 -5.80 15.06 -24.49
CA LEU A 445 -6.57 16.20 -23.95
C LEU A 445 -7.61 16.76 -24.93
N SER A 446 -7.55 16.42 -26.21
CA SER A 446 -8.47 16.94 -27.22
C SER A 446 -9.92 16.52 -26.94
N ARG A 447 -10.75 17.48 -26.48
CA ARG A 447 -12.16 17.25 -26.18
C ARG A 447 -12.95 16.75 -27.40
N PRO A 448 -12.80 17.31 -28.62
CA PRO A 448 -13.48 16.81 -29.80
C PRO A 448 -13.11 15.36 -30.14
N ALA A 449 -11.83 15.00 -30.05
CA ALA A 449 -11.37 13.64 -30.33
C ALA A 449 -11.93 12.61 -29.33
N LEU A 450 -11.93 12.95 -28.04
CA LEU A 450 -12.47 12.08 -26.99
C LEU A 450 -14.00 11.94 -27.09
N GLN A 451 -14.72 13.01 -27.45
CA GLN A 451 -16.17 12.94 -27.71
C GLN A 451 -16.48 12.05 -28.90
N GLN A 452 -15.71 12.15 -29.98
CA GLN A 452 -15.86 11.29 -31.15
C GLN A 452 -15.60 9.82 -30.81
N LEU A 453 -14.58 9.53 -29.97
CA LEU A 453 -14.31 8.18 -29.48
C LEU A 453 -15.45 7.61 -28.62
N LEU A 454 -16.08 8.45 -27.78
CA LEU A 454 -17.23 8.04 -26.97
C LEU A 454 -18.47 7.78 -27.85
N LEU A 455 -18.73 8.65 -28.82
CA LEU A 455 -19.85 8.50 -29.77
C LEU A 455 -19.67 7.31 -30.71
N TYR A 456 -18.43 6.98 -31.07
CA TYR A 456 -18.14 5.76 -31.84
C TYR A 456 -18.49 4.49 -31.05
N GLN A 457 -18.34 4.52 -29.72
CA GLN A 457 -18.71 3.39 -28.86
C GLN A 457 -20.20 3.38 -28.52
N GLU A 458 -20.81 4.54 -28.31
CA GLU A 458 -22.21 4.70 -27.92
C GLU A 458 -22.82 5.91 -28.67
N PRO A 459 -23.36 5.72 -29.89
CA PRO A 459 -23.80 6.81 -30.75
C PRO A 459 -24.99 7.63 -30.21
N LEU A 460 -25.76 7.05 -29.29
CA LEU A 460 -26.93 7.67 -28.66
C LEU A 460 -26.63 8.21 -27.25
N LEU A 461 -25.35 8.40 -26.91
CA LEU A 461 -24.95 8.86 -25.59
C LEU A 461 -25.51 10.26 -25.30
N ALA A 462 -26.45 10.35 -24.35
CA ALA A 462 -26.93 11.62 -23.83
C ALA A 462 -25.82 12.28 -22.98
N LEU A 463 -25.38 13.47 -23.39
CA LEU A 463 -24.28 14.18 -22.76
C LEU A 463 -24.80 15.18 -21.71
N ASP A 464 -25.08 14.71 -20.49
CA ASP A 464 -25.22 15.61 -19.33
C ASP A 464 -23.84 16.21 -18.97
N GLU A 465 -23.74 17.52 -18.71
CA GLU A 465 -22.44 18.21 -18.56
C GLU A 465 -21.52 17.58 -17.49
N GLU A 466 -22.09 17.10 -16.38
CA GLU A 466 -21.35 16.58 -15.22
C GLU A 466 -20.88 15.12 -15.40
N ALA A 467 -21.72 14.27 -16.01
CA ALA A 467 -21.37 12.89 -16.36
C ALA A 467 -20.36 12.84 -17.53
N THR A 468 -20.42 13.82 -18.43
CA THR A 468 -19.56 13.95 -19.61
C THR A 468 -18.09 14.10 -19.23
N ASN A 469 -17.75 14.99 -18.28
CA ASN A 469 -16.35 15.17 -17.86
C ASN A 469 -15.77 13.92 -17.18
N SER A 470 -16.59 13.11 -16.50
CA SER A 470 -16.16 11.83 -15.94
C SER A 470 -15.83 10.81 -17.03
N ARG A 471 -16.73 10.64 -18.02
CA ARG A 471 -16.52 9.74 -19.17
C ARG A 471 -15.33 10.17 -20.03
N LEU A 472 -15.19 11.46 -20.33
CA LEU A 472 -14.05 12.02 -21.06
C LEU A 472 -12.73 11.79 -20.32
N ARG A 473 -12.70 12.00 -19.00
CA ARG A 473 -11.51 11.73 -18.17
C ARG A 473 -11.10 10.25 -18.20
N HIS A 474 -12.07 9.34 -18.13
CA HIS A 474 -11.79 7.90 -18.24
C HIS A 474 -11.32 7.52 -19.64
N CYS A 475 -11.91 8.11 -20.68
CA CYS A 475 -11.47 7.94 -22.07
C CYS A 475 -10.02 8.42 -22.24
N ALA A 476 -9.68 9.62 -21.74
CA ALA A 476 -8.33 10.16 -21.76
C ALA A 476 -7.29 9.24 -21.07
N TYR A 477 -7.64 8.64 -19.93
CA TYR A 477 -6.76 7.66 -19.28
C TYR A 477 -6.50 6.44 -20.18
N ARG A 478 -7.54 5.93 -20.86
CA ARG A 478 -7.43 4.80 -21.78
C ARG A 478 -6.61 5.17 -23.03
N CYS A 479 -6.80 6.38 -23.59
CA CYS A 479 -6.01 6.88 -24.71
C CYS A 479 -4.52 6.95 -24.37
N TYR A 480 -4.17 7.50 -23.19
CA TYR A 480 -2.79 7.51 -22.74
C TYR A 480 -2.23 6.09 -22.53
N ALA A 481 -3.03 5.21 -21.91
CA ALA A 481 -2.61 3.84 -21.65
C ALA A 481 -2.37 3.06 -22.96
N ALA A 482 -3.28 3.17 -23.93
CA ALA A 482 -3.10 2.60 -25.26
C ALA A 482 -1.85 3.17 -25.96
N TRP A 483 -1.64 4.49 -25.90
CA TRP A 483 -0.48 5.14 -26.52
C TRP A 483 0.86 4.66 -25.95
N ARG A 484 0.95 4.40 -24.63
CA ARG A 484 2.22 4.04 -23.98
C ARG A 484 2.46 2.55 -23.80
N PHE A 485 1.40 1.78 -23.57
CA PHE A 485 1.49 0.35 -23.27
C PHE A 485 1.16 -0.54 -24.48
N GLY A 486 0.47 0.00 -25.49
CA GLY A 486 0.20 -0.67 -26.77
C GLY A 486 -0.86 -1.77 -26.67
N SER A 487 -0.55 -2.87 -25.96
CA SER A 487 -1.50 -3.97 -25.79
C SER A 487 -2.60 -3.62 -24.78
N ARG A 488 -3.81 -4.13 -25.01
CA ARG A 488 -4.96 -3.94 -24.13
C ARG A 488 -4.67 -4.46 -22.71
N ASP A 489 -4.01 -5.62 -22.62
CA ASP A 489 -3.64 -6.24 -21.33
C ASP A 489 -2.66 -5.39 -20.52
N ALA A 490 -1.65 -4.77 -21.17
CA ALA A 490 -0.72 -3.89 -20.47
C ALA A 490 -1.35 -2.52 -20.16
N ALA A 491 -2.26 -2.03 -21.01
CA ALA A 491 -2.97 -0.78 -20.82
C ALA A 491 -3.96 -0.84 -19.63
N ASP A 492 -4.65 -1.96 -19.46
CA ASP A 492 -5.65 -2.16 -18.40
C ASP A 492 -5.03 -2.18 -16.99
N PHE A 493 -3.77 -2.62 -16.88
CA PHE A 493 -2.97 -2.58 -15.64
C PHE A 493 -1.89 -1.47 -15.64
N GLY A 494 -1.96 -0.55 -16.60
CA GLY A 494 -1.00 0.53 -16.79
C GLY A 494 -1.20 1.67 -15.78
N ILE A 495 -0.16 1.99 -15.01
CA ILE A 495 -0.20 3.11 -14.07
C ILE A 495 0.29 4.39 -14.75
N LEU A 496 -0.57 5.40 -14.79
CA LEU A 496 -0.24 6.72 -15.33
C LEU A 496 0.65 7.50 -14.35
N PRO A 497 1.65 8.27 -14.83
CA PRO A 497 2.45 9.14 -13.97
C PRO A 497 1.64 10.33 -13.45
N SER A 498 2.08 10.90 -12.33
CA SER A 498 1.37 11.98 -11.62
C SER A 498 1.15 13.22 -12.49
N CYS A 499 2.18 13.65 -13.24
CA CYS A 499 2.08 14.79 -14.17
C CYS A 499 0.94 14.64 -15.19
N CYS A 500 0.87 13.50 -15.89
CA CYS A 500 -0.20 13.22 -16.85
C CYS A 500 -1.57 13.16 -16.17
N ARG A 501 -1.66 12.44 -15.04
CA ARG A 501 -2.92 12.25 -14.32
C ARG A 501 -3.52 13.58 -13.86
N TRP A 502 -2.70 14.45 -13.29
CA TRP A 502 -3.15 15.77 -12.83
C TRP A 502 -3.44 16.73 -13.98
N ARG A 503 -2.70 16.65 -15.09
CA ARG A 503 -3.01 17.42 -16.30
C ARG A 503 -4.40 17.06 -16.85
N ILE A 504 -4.71 15.76 -16.98
CA ILE A 504 -6.02 15.27 -17.41
C ILE A 504 -7.13 15.69 -16.41
N ARG A 505 -6.86 15.62 -15.10
CA ARG A 505 -7.82 16.05 -14.07
C ARG A 505 -8.07 17.56 -14.03
N ARG A 506 -7.12 18.37 -14.49
CA ARG A 506 -7.31 19.83 -14.64
C ARG A 506 -8.16 20.16 -15.86
N GLU A 507 -7.97 19.43 -16.96
CA GLU A 507 -8.75 19.60 -18.19
C GLU A 507 -10.20 19.10 -18.03
N PHE A 508 -10.38 17.97 -17.34
CA PHE A 508 -11.67 17.34 -17.10
C PHE A 508 -11.94 17.20 -15.59
N PRO A 509 -12.27 18.32 -14.91
CA PRO A 509 -12.42 18.35 -13.46
C PRO A 509 -13.65 17.59 -12.97
N LYS A 510 -13.62 17.24 -11.68
CA LYS A 510 -14.77 16.71 -10.94
C LYS A 510 -15.31 17.80 -10.00
N SER A 511 -16.60 18.09 -10.11
CA SER A 511 -17.35 19.09 -9.33
C SER A 511 -17.56 18.70 -7.87
N GLN A 512 -17.83 17.41 -7.57
CA GLN A 512 -18.06 16.91 -6.21
C GLN A 512 -17.26 15.64 -5.87
N GLY A 513 -16.65 15.63 -4.68
CA GLY A 513 -15.94 14.49 -4.10
C GLY A 513 -14.49 14.30 -4.54
N GLN A 514 -13.75 13.42 -3.85
CA GLN A 514 -12.35 13.14 -4.17
C GLN A 514 -12.20 12.27 -5.42
N TYR A 515 -11.05 12.39 -6.11
CA TYR A 515 -10.69 11.51 -7.21
C TYR A 515 -10.35 10.13 -6.68
N SER A 516 -10.97 9.08 -7.22
CA SER A 516 -10.51 7.72 -7.01
C SER A 516 -9.17 7.50 -7.72
N GLY A 517 -8.27 6.76 -7.06
CA GLY A 517 -7.03 6.28 -7.67
C GLY A 517 -7.28 5.18 -8.70
N PHE A 518 -6.20 4.52 -9.12
CA PHE A 518 -6.30 3.33 -9.97
C PHE A 518 -7.20 2.28 -9.31
N ARG A 519 -8.25 1.88 -10.03
CA ARG A 519 -9.12 0.75 -9.68
C ARG A 519 -8.85 -0.34 -10.69
N ARG A 520 -8.71 -1.57 -10.21
CA ARG A 520 -8.52 -2.70 -11.10
C ARG A 520 -9.78 -2.84 -11.97
N PRO A 521 -9.62 -3.10 -13.27
CA PRO A 521 -10.76 -3.25 -14.18
C PRO A 521 -11.56 -4.54 -13.92
N TYR A 522 -11.04 -5.44 -13.07
CA TYR A 522 -11.67 -6.67 -12.58
C TYR A 522 -11.62 -6.70 -11.06
#